data_AF-A0A164LGU6-F1
#
_entry.id   AF-A0A164LGU6-F1
#
_cell.length_a   1.000
_cell.length_b   1.000
_cell.length_c   1.000
_cell.angle_alpha   90.00
_cell.angle_beta   90.00
_cell.angle_gamma   90.00
#
_symmetry.space_group_name_H-M   'P 1'
#
loop_
_entity.id
_entity.type
_entity.pdbx_description
1 polymer ?
#
loop_
_entity_poly.entity_id
_entity_poly.type
_entity_poly.pdbx_seq_one_letter_code
_entity_poly.pdbx_strand_id
1 'polypeptide(L)'
;MVLLSYTLPDQKRVRNWATAWVGLDVLLTLGCLATALLARRGDERARIAAAATAAVAVLDCWFDVTTASAGAEFAQALGSAAAELLLAAACGYLALRPR
;
A
#
# COMPACT_ATOMS: atom_id res chain seq x y z
N MET A 1 -16.67 11.18 9.28
CA MET A 1 -16.36 11.12 7.83
C MET A 1 -16.96 12.31 7.11
N VAL A 2 -18.30 12.45 7.05
CA VAL A 2 -18.98 13.60 6.42
C VAL A 2 -18.50 14.96 6.94
N LEU A 3 -18.38 15.14 8.27
CA LEU A 3 -17.87 16.39 8.86
C LEU A 3 -16.44 16.73 8.39
N LEU A 4 -15.59 15.72 8.22
CA LEU A 4 -14.18 15.92 7.86
C LEU A 4 -14.06 16.41 6.40
N SER A 5 -14.88 15.86 5.50
CA SER A 5 -14.95 16.27 4.09
C SER A 5 -15.37 17.74 3.91
N TYR A 6 -16.14 18.30 4.84
CA TYR A 6 -16.56 19.71 4.79
C TYR A 6 -15.60 20.68 5.49
N THR A 7 -14.74 20.20 6.39
CA THR A 7 -13.92 21.05 7.27
C THR A 7 -12.44 21.05 6.93
N LEU A 8 -11.95 20.05 6.18
CA LEU A 8 -10.56 20.01 5.72
C LEU A 8 -10.31 21.06 4.62
N PRO A 9 -9.14 21.72 4.64
CA PRO A 9 -8.74 22.58 3.54
C PRO A 9 -8.47 21.76 2.29
N ASP A 10 -8.82 22.33 1.13
CA ASP A 10 -8.64 21.70 -0.18
C ASP A 10 -7.16 21.39 -0.51
N GLN A 11 -6.24 22.20 0.04
CA GLN A 11 -4.81 21.97 -0.07
C GLN A 11 -4.11 22.08 1.28
N LYS A 12 -3.19 21.13 1.54
CA LYS A 12 -2.35 21.12 2.73
C LYS A 12 -0.89 20.92 2.35
N ARG A 13 -0.03 21.87 2.72
CA ARG A 13 1.41 21.65 2.65
C ARG A 13 1.84 20.69 3.76
N VAL A 14 2.39 19.55 3.38
CA VAL A 14 2.87 18.50 4.29
C VAL A 14 4.38 18.65 4.49
N ARG A 15 4.84 18.56 5.74
CA ARG A 15 6.28 18.53 6.07
C ARG A 15 6.81 17.12 5.86
N ASN A 16 8.07 16.98 5.42
CA ASN A 16 8.73 15.69 5.19
C ASN A 16 8.02 14.80 4.15
N TRP A 17 7.45 15.41 3.11
CA TRP A 17 6.69 14.71 2.06
C TRP A 17 7.44 13.50 1.48
N ALA A 18 8.69 13.70 1.07
CA ALA A 18 9.52 12.61 0.53
C ALA A 18 9.75 11.47 1.55
N THR A 19 9.92 11.80 2.84
CA THR A 19 10.12 10.78 3.88
C THR A 19 8.87 9.95 4.11
N ALA A 20 7.67 10.53 3.96
CA ALA A 20 6.42 9.79 4.09
C ALA A 20 6.30 8.71 3.00
N TRP A 21 6.59 9.07 1.75
CA TRP A 21 6.60 8.13 0.62
C TRP A 21 7.65 7.03 0.76
N VAL A 22 8.91 7.42 1.00
CA VAL A 22 9.98 6.44 1.20
C VAL A 22 9.69 5.52 2.39
N GLY A 23 9.07 6.04 3.44
CA GLY A 23 8.65 5.23 4.59
C GLY A 23 7.60 4.18 4.21
N LEU A 24 6.64 4.54 3.36
CA LEU A 24 5.61 3.62 2.87
C LEU A 24 6.21 2.53 1.98
N ASP A 25 7.07 2.91 1.02
CA ASP A 25 7.81 1.97 0.16
C ASP A 25 8.65 0.97 0.96
N VAL A 26 9.33 1.47 2.00
CA VAL A 26 10.15 0.63 2.89
C VAL A 26 9.28 -0.35 3.66
N LEU A 27 8.13 0.09 4.19
CA LEU A 27 7.20 -0.81 4.88
C LEU A 27 6.65 -1.89 3.94
N LEU A 28 6.29 -1.52 2.72
CA LEU A 28 5.82 -2.46 1.70
C LEU A 28 6.91 -3.48 1.33
N THR A 29 8.12 -2.99 1.08
CA THR A 29 9.29 -3.83 0.75
C THR A 29 9.62 -4.81 1.88
N LEU A 30 9.66 -4.33 3.13
CA LEU A 30 9.92 -5.17 4.30
C LEU A 30 8.80 -6.19 4.51
N GLY A 31 7.54 -5.80 4.30
CA GLY A 31 6.39 -6.70 4.36
C GLY A 31 6.48 -7.83 3.33
N CYS A 32 6.78 -7.49 2.06
CA CYS A 32 7.03 -8.45 0.99
C CYS A 32 8.18 -9.40 1.33
N LEU A 33 9.31 -8.86 1.79
CA LEU A 33 10.48 -9.65 2.18
C LEU A 33 10.15 -10.60 3.34
N ALA A 34 9.50 -10.11 4.39
CA ALA A 34 9.09 -10.93 5.53
C ALA A 34 8.12 -12.04 5.10
N THR A 35 7.14 -11.71 4.27
CA THR A 35 6.18 -12.66 3.69
C THR A 35 6.90 -13.76 2.91
N ALA A 36 7.81 -13.38 2.01
CA ALA A 36 8.57 -14.32 1.19
C ALA A 36 9.49 -15.22 2.03
N LEU A 37 10.22 -14.65 3.01
CA LEU A 37 11.12 -15.42 3.87
C LEU A 37 10.37 -16.42 4.75
N LEU A 38 9.25 -16.00 5.36
CA LEU A 38 8.43 -16.88 6.19
C LEU A 38 7.74 -17.97 5.34
N ALA A 39 7.21 -17.61 4.17
CA ALA A 39 6.59 -18.57 3.25
C ALA A 39 7.59 -19.63 2.77
N ARG A 40 8.84 -19.24 2.46
CA ARG A 40 9.91 -20.18 2.08
C ARG A 40 10.32 -21.12 3.21
N ARG A 41 10.13 -20.72 4.47
CA ARG A 41 10.37 -21.55 5.65
C ARG A 41 9.18 -22.44 6.02
N GLY A 42 8.04 -22.30 5.34
CA GLY A 42 6.79 -22.96 5.71
C GLY A 42 6.21 -22.44 7.04
N ASP A 43 6.61 -21.25 7.48
CA ASP A 43 6.15 -20.68 8.75
C ASP A 43 4.73 -20.12 8.59
N GLU A 44 3.83 -20.52 9.49
CA GLU A 44 2.43 -20.08 9.52
C GLU A 44 2.28 -18.56 9.65
N ARG A 45 3.26 -17.89 10.27
CA ARG A 45 3.31 -16.42 10.41
C ARG A 45 3.39 -15.70 9.07
N ALA A 46 3.76 -16.38 7.99
CA ALA A 46 3.73 -15.83 6.63
C ALA A 46 2.36 -15.25 6.28
N ARG A 47 1.27 -15.84 6.79
CA ARG A 47 -0.11 -15.36 6.56
C ARG A 47 -0.37 -14.01 7.19
N ILE A 48 0.16 -13.77 8.39
CA ILE A 48 0.02 -12.49 9.11
C ILE A 48 0.84 -11.42 8.38
N ALA A 49 2.08 -11.74 8.01
CA ALA A 49 2.92 -10.84 7.23
C ALA A 49 2.29 -10.49 5.88
N ALA A 50 1.71 -11.47 5.19
CA ALA A 50 1.02 -11.27 3.92
C ALA A 50 -0.23 -10.39 4.09
N ALA A 51 -1.04 -10.62 5.12
CA ALA A 51 -2.22 -9.79 5.40
C ALA A 51 -1.84 -8.33 5.69
N ALA A 52 -0.80 -8.11 6.50
CA ALA A 52 -0.30 -6.77 6.78
C ALA A 52 0.25 -6.09 5.51
N THR A 53 1.01 -6.82 4.70
CA THR A 53 1.54 -6.32 3.42
C THR A 53 0.42 -5.95 2.45
N ALA A 54 -0.63 -6.77 2.36
CA ALA A 54 -1.79 -6.48 1.53
C ALA A 54 -2.52 -5.21 1.98
N ALA A 55 -2.69 -5.01 3.29
CA ALA A 55 -3.29 -3.78 3.82
C ALA A 55 -2.44 -2.55 3.49
N VAL A 56 -1.12 -2.63 3.63
CA VAL A 56 -0.19 -1.53 3.28
C VAL A 56 -0.28 -1.22 1.78
N ALA A 57 -0.27 -2.23 0.90
CA ALA A 57 -0.39 -2.05 -0.54
C ALA A 57 -1.71 -1.36 -0.97
N VAL A 58 -2.83 -1.67 -0.29
CA VAL A 58 -4.12 -0.99 -0.53
C VAL A 58 -4.08 0.48 -0.09
N LEU A 59 -3.38 0.78 1.01
CA LEU A 59 -3.20 2.16 1.45
C LEU A 59 -2.29 2.93 0.48
N ASP A 60 -1.24 2.29 -0.02
CA ASP A 60 -0.31 2.85 -1.02
C ASP A 60 -1.05 3.26 -2.29
N CYS A 61 -1.84 2.33 -2.87
CA CYS A 61 -2.59 2.62 -4.09
C CYS A 61 -3.63 3.73 -3.90
N TRP A 62 -4.23 3.80 -2.70
CA TRP A 62 -5.12 4.89 -2.35
C TRP A 62 -4.38 6.23 -2.30
N PHE A 63 -3.19 6.26 -1.69
CA PHE A 63 -2.36 7.46 -1.58
C PHE A 63 -1.87 7.94 -2.96
N ASP A 64 -1.42 7.03 -3.82
CA ASP A 64 -0.96 7.32 -5.17
C ASP A 64 -2.04 8.08 -5.95
N VAL A 65 -3.25 7.52 -6.00
CA VAL A 65 -4.36 8.12 -6.76
C VAL A 65 -4.85 9.42 -6.14
N THR A 66 -4.94 9.50 -4.80
CA THR A 66 -5.54 10.65 -4.12
C THR A 66 -4.62 11.86 -3.98
N THR A 67 -3.32 11.68 -4.19
CA THR A 67 -2.33 12.76 -4.11
C THR A 67 -1.70 13.13 -5.46
N ALA A 68 -2.03 12.40 -6.53
CA ALA A 68 -1.59 12.72 -7.87
C ALA A 68 -2.17 14.06 -8.37
N SER A 69 -1.35 14.79 -9.13
CA SER A 69 -1.82 15.96 -9.88
C SER A 69 -2.55 15.51 -11.16
N ALA A 70 -3.47 16.33 -11.66
CA ALA A 70 -4.18 16.05 -12.91
C ALA A 70 -3.22 15.90 -14.12
N GLY A 71 -3.65 15.11 -15.12
CA GLY A 71 -2.88 14.90 -16.35
C GLY A 71 -2.01 13.64 -16.31
N ALA A 72 -0.75 13.75 -16.74
CA ALA A 72 0.16 12.62 -16.87
C ALA A 72 0.48 11.95 -15.52
N GLU A 73 0.64 12.74 -14.46
CA GLU A 73 0.90 12.23 -13.09
C GLU A 73 -0.25 11.33 -12.60
N PHE A 74 -1.50 11.72 -12.87
CA PHE A 74 -2.66 10.88 -12.52
C PHE A 74 -2.69 9.56 -13.31
N ALA A 75 -2.34 9.59 -14.60
CA ALA A 75 -2.25 8.36 -15.40
C ALA A 75 -1.14 7.43 -14.90
N GLN A 76 -0.01 7.99 -14.47
CA GLN A 76 1.07 7.24 -13.84
C GLN A 76 0.62 6.62 -12.50
N ALA A 77 -0.03 7.41 -11.65
CA ALA A 77 -0.57 6.94 -10.37
C ALA A 77 -1.58 5.79 -10.55
N LEU A 78 -2.43 5.83 -11.58
CA LEU A 78 -3.33 4.71 -11.90
C LEU A 78 -2.56 3.45 -12.30
N GLY A 79 -1.45 3.59 -13.03
CA GLY A 79 -0.57 2.49 -13.39
C GLY A 79 0.08 1.84 -12.17
N SER A 80 0.65 2.65 -11.27
CA SER A 80 1.23 2.19 -10.00
C SER A 80 0.18 1.52 -9.11
N ALA A 81 -0.96 2.18 -8.90
CA ALA A 81 -2.07 1.67 -8.11
C ALA A 81 -2.58 0.30 -8.60
N ALA A 82 -2.60 0.07 -9.92
CA ALA A 82 -2.95 -1.24 -10.46
C ALA A 82 -1.92 -2.32 -10.08
N ALA A 83 -0.63 -2.00 -10.11
CA ALA A 83 0.42 -2.93 -9.70
C ALA A 83 0.37 -3.24 -8.20
N GLU A 84 0.12 -2.22 -7.37
CA GLU A 84 -0.04 -2.37 -5.92
C GLU A 84 -1.29 -3.17 -5.55
N LEU A 85 -2.40 -2.98 -6.26
CA LEU A 85 -3.60 -3.80 -6.07
C LEU A 85 -3.37 -5.27 -6.44
N LEU A 86 -2.60 -5.55 -7.48
CA LEU A 86 -2.19 -6.91 -7.82
C LEU A 86 -1.32 -7.53 -6.73
N LEU A 87 -0.37 -6.77 -6.18
CA LEU A 87 0.42 -7.18 -5.03
C LEU A 87 -0.45 -7.46 -3.81
N ALA A 88 -1.40 -6.57 -3.51
CA ALA A 88 -2.34 -6.72 -2.41
C ALA A 88 -3.19 -7.98 -2.58
N ALA A 89 -3.67 -8.26 -3.79
CA ALA A 89 -4.43 -9.46 -4.10
C ALA A 89 -3.58 -10.73 -3.93
N ALA A 90 -2.33 -10.73 -4.40
CA ALA A 90 -1.41 -11.85 -4.24
C ALA A 90 -1.10 -12.13 -2.76
N CYS A 91 -0.80 -11.10 -1.98
CA CYS A 91 -0.58 -11.20 -0.54
C CYS A 91 -1.86 -11.64 0.20
N GLY A 92 -3.03 -11.11 -0.18
CA GLY A 92 -4.33 -11.51 0.37
C GLY A 92 -4.64 -12.98 0.09
N TYR A 93 -4.36 -13.45 -1.13
CA TYR A 93 -4.49 -14.86 -1.48
C TYR A 93 -3.58 -15.74 -0.62
N LEU A 94 -2.30 -15.37 -0.45
CA LEU A 94 -1.38 -16.08 0.44
C LEU A 94 -1.84 -16.09 1.90
N ALA A 95 -2.43 -14.99 2.38
CA ALA A 95 -2.96 -14.90 3.74
C ALA A 95 -4.17 -15.81 3.96
N LEU A 96 -5.01 -16.00 2.94
CA LEU A 96 -6.26 -16.76 3.03
C LEU A 96 -6.15 -18.21 2.58
N ARG A 97 -5.06 -18.57 1.88
CA ARG A 97 -4.83 -19.93 1.38
C ARG A 97 -4.95 -20.99 2.50
N PRO A 98 -5.72 -22.07 2.29
CA PRO A 98 -5.74 -23.23 3.17
C PRO A 98 -4.40 -23.98 3.12
N ARG A 99 -4.02 -24.60 4.25
CA ARG A 99 -2.77 -25.38 4.37
C ARG A 99 -2.78 -26.61 3.47
#